data_AF-A0A1G6VS05-F1
#
_entry.id   AF-A0A1G6VS05-F1
#
_cell.length_a   1.000
_cell.length_b   1.000
_cell.length_c   1.000
_cell.angle_alpha   90.00
_cell.angle_beta   90.00
_cell.angle_gamma   90.00
#
_symmetry.space_group_name_H-M   'P 1'
#
loop_
_entity.id
_entity.type
_entity.pdbx_description
1 polymer ?
#
loop_
_entity_poly.entity_id
_entity_poly.type
_entity_poly.pdbx_seq_one_letter_code
_entity_poly.pdbx_strand_id
1 'polypeptide(L)'
;MTTPSDTPISTRTVEIPDETGQAWPVAASVVTIAREERNDIFGRVVGLNAQLHLLLPGAPQPEVYFLSRLVGERHWAQDAHFGPEGQPYFVHGFGSRVTRKRGIHLALEAVLDDAAIQRDLVTDIGLDTPLVLAAEEAQ
;
A
#
# COMPACT_ATOMS: atom_id res chain seq x y z
N MET A 1 3.72 9.59 25.29
CA MET A 1 3.65 9.60 23.82
C MET A 1 2.43 8.78 23.44
N THR A 2 1.37 9.44 23.00
CA THR A 2 0.14 8.80 22.51
C THR A 2 0.41 8.21 21.14
N THR A 3 0.34 6.89 21.03
CA THR A 3 0.41 6.12 19.78
C THR A 3 -0.63 6.67 18.80
N PRO A 4 -0.31 6.89 17.51
CA PRO A 4 -1.34 7.17 16.52
C PRO A 4 -2.38 6.04 16.53
N SER A 5 -3.65 6.42 16.44
CA SER A 5 -4.80 5.52 16.56
C SER A 5 -4.67 4.32 15.61
N ASP A 6 -4.72 3.09 16.14
CA ASP A 6 -4.76 1.81 15.40
C ASP A 6 -6.07 1.62 14.60
N THR A 7 -6.84 2.70 14.38
CA THR A 7 -8.09 2.61 13.64
C THR A 7 -7.75 2.61 12.15
N PRO A 8 -8.01 1.52 11.41
CA PRO A 8 -7.75 1.49 9.98
C PRO A 8 -8.59 2.55 9.26
N ILE A 9 -7.96 3.22 8.30
CA ILE A 9 -8.55 4.23 7.42
C ILE A 9 -9.65 3.60 6.57
N SER A 10 -9.41 2.37 6.09
CA SER A 10 -10.36 1.59 5.32
C SER A 10 -10.13 0.10 5.58
N THR A 11 -11.21 -0.66 5.70
CA THR A 11 -11.18 -2.13 5.82
C THR A 11 -12.16 -2.74 4.84
N ARG A 12 -11.71 -3.72 4.07
CA ARG A 12 -12.53 -4.44 3.09
C ARG A 12 -12.09 -5.89 2.99
N THR A 13 -13.06 -6.80 2.90
CA THR A 13 -12.80 -8.17 2.48
C THR A 13 -12.70 -8.23 0.96
N VAL A 14 -11.60 -8.79 0.45
CA VAL A 14 -11.37 -9.01 -0.97
C VAL A 14 -11.16 -10.48 -1.26
N GLU A 15 -11.60 -10.93 -2.43
CA GLU A 15 -11.37 -12.30 -2.89
C GLU A 15 -10.06 -12.34 -3.69
N ILE A 16 -9.11 -13.17 -3.24
CA ILE A 16 -7.82 -13.36 -3.90
C ILE A 16 -7.71 -14.83 -4.33
N PRO A 17 -7.48 -15.12 -5.63
CA PRO A 17 -7.29 -16.47 -6.11
C PRO A 17 -5.97 -17.05 -5.59
N ASP A 18 -6.00 -18.30 -5.13
CA ASP A 18 -4.81 -19.08 -4.87
C ASP A 18 -4.19 -19.65 -6.16
N GLU A 19 -3.15 -20.46 -6.00
CA GLU A 19 -2.46 -21.13 -7.11
C GLU A 19 -3.34 -22.15 -7.88
N THR A 20 -4.45 -22.60 -7.28
CA THR A 20 -5.44 -23.48 -7.91
C THR A 20 -6.56 -22.72 -8.61
N GLY A 21 -6.60 -21.39 -8.47
CA GLY A 21 -7.66 -20.52 -8.96
C GLY A 21 -8.88 -20.46 -8.04
N GLN A 22 -8.83 -21.11 -6.87
CA GLN A 22 -9.87 -20.96 -5.86
C GLN A 22 -9.72 -19.59 -5.18
N ALA A 23 -10.79 -18.82 -5.16
CA ALA A 23 -10.81 -17.53 -4.47
C ALA A 23 -10.92 -17.72 -2.95
N TRP A 24 -10.09 -16.99 -2.21
CA TRP A 24 -10.09 -16.96 -0.76
C TRP A 24 -10.36 -15.54 -0.25
N PRO A 25 -11.22 -15.39 0.77
CA PRO A 25 -11.50 -14.09 1.36
C PRO A 25 -10.30 -13.63 2.20
N VAL A 26 -9.82 -12.42 1.94
CA VAL A 26 -8.74 -11.76 2.70
C VAL A 26 -9.27 -10.45 3.24
N ALA A 27 -9.20 -10.27 4.57
CA ALA A 27 -9.55 -8.99 5.17
C ALA A 27 -8.36 -8.03 5.06
N ALA A 28 -8.50 -7.01 4.21
CA ALA A 28 -7.50 -6.01 3.94
C ALA A 28 -7.82 -4.72 4.70
N SER A 29 -6.85 -4.18 5.44
CA SER A 29 -7.01 -2.94 6.21
C SER A 29 -5.88 -1.97 5.92
N VAL A 30 -6.20 -0.78 5.41
CA VAL A 30 -5.24 0.31 5.21
C VAL A 30 -5.09 1.04 6.54
N VAL A 31 -3.94 0.91 7.18
CA VAL A 31 -3.67 1.50 8.50
C VAL A 31 -3.15 2.92 8.35
N THR A 32 -2.24 3.12 7.40
CA THR A 32 -1.72 4.46 7.07
C THR A 32 -1.67 4.64 5.56
N ILE A 33 -1.91 5.86 5.11
CA ILE A 33 -1.63 6.30 3.76
C ILE A 33 -1.33 7.80 3.79
N ALA A 34 -0.22 8.21 3.18
CA ALA A 34 0.22 9.59 3.18
C ALA A 34 1.06 9.88 1.93
N ARG A 35 1.17 11.16 1.57
CA ARG A 35 2.20 11.61 0.64
C ARG A 35 3.55 11.45 1.31
N GLU A 36 4.52 10.91 0.59
CA GLU A 36 5.90 10.86 1.01
C GLU A 36 6.79 11.36 -0.13
N GLU A 37 7.80 12.12 0.27
CA GLU A 37 8.87 12.61 -0.58
C GLU A 37 10.20 12.23 0.04
N ARG A 38 11.10 11.70 -0.79
CA ARG A 38 12.45 11.31 -0.37
C ARG A 38 13.45 11.60 -1.48
N ASN A 39 14.69 11.89 -1.12
CA ASN A 39 15.80 11.86 -2.06
C ASN A 39 16.48 10.48 -1.97
N ASP A 40 16.56 9.78 -3.08
CA ASP A 40 17.35 8.56 -3.22
C ASP A 40 18.63 8.83 -4.03
N ILE A 41 19.39 7.78 -4.35
CA ILE A 41 20.65 7.90 -5.10
C ILE A 41 20.46 8.30 -6.57
N PHE A 42 19.25 8.23 -7.11
CA PHE A 42 18.89 8.62 -8.48
C PHE A 42 18.15 9.95 -8.55
N GLY A 43 17.72 10.49 -7.41
CA GLY A 43 17.17 11.82 -7.29
C GLY A 43 15.95 11.87 -6.37
N ARG A 44 15.11 12.87 -6.60
CA ARG A 44 13.89 13.09 -5.84
C ARG A 44 12.81 12.11 -6.27
N VAL A 45 12.26 11.34 -5.33
CA VAL A 45 11.09 10.49 -5.51
C VAL A 45 9.92 11.03 -4.69
N VAL A 46 8.75 11.10 -5.32
CA VAL A 46 7.51 11.62 -4.72
C VAL A 46 6.38 10.64 -5.03
N GLY A 47 5.54 10.36 -4.04
CA GLY A 47 4.42 9.44 -4.21
C GLY A 47 3.56 9.30 -2.96
N LEU A 48 2.81 8.19 -2.93
CA LEU A 48 2.09 7.74 -1.75
C LEU A 48 2.88 6.61 -1.08
N ASN A 49 2.96 6.67 0.25
CA ASN A 49 3.40 5.58 1.11
C ASN A 49 2.19 5.06 1.89
N ALA A 50 2.05 3.74 1.99
CA ALA A 50 0.93 3.11 2.66
C ALA A 50 1.37 1.88 3.47
N GLN A 51 0.65 1.65 4.58
CA GLN A 51 0.72 0.42 5.35
C GLN A 51 -0.60 -0.34 5.22
N LEU A 52 -0.52 -1.56 4.71
CA LEU A 52 -1.64 -2.47 4.50
C LEU A 52 -1.49 -3.69 5.41
N HIS A 53 -2.53 -4.02 6.15
CA HIS A 53 -2.63 -5.25 6.93
C HIS A 53 -3.51 -6.25 6.20
N LEU A 54 -3.05 -7.48 6.06
CA LEU A 54 -3.80 -8.58 5.44
C LEU A 54 -4.03 -9.69 6.46
N LEU A 55 -5.28 -9.90 6.84
CA LEU A 55 -5.67 -11.01 7.70
C LEU A 55 -6.23 -12.15 6.84
N LEU A 56 -5.44 -13.22 6.74
CA LEU A 56 -5.83 -14.45 6.06
C LEU A 56 -6.80 -15.28 6.93
N PRO A 57 -7.69 -16.09 6.33
CA PRO A 57 -8.57 -16.98 7.07
C PRO A 57 -7.78 -17.91 8.00
N GLY A 58 -8.12 -17.89 9.29
CA GLY A 58 -7.47 -18.75 10.29
C GLY A 58 -6.10 -18.26 10.78
N ALA A 59 -5.56 -17.16 10.24
CA ALA A 59 -4.35 -16.55 10.78
C ALA A 59 -4.65 -15.80 12.09
N PRO A 60 -3.82 -15.93 13.14
CA PRO A 60 -4.04 -15.25 14.42
C PRO A 60 -3.66 -13.76 14.36
N GLN A 61 -2.81 -13.37 13.41
CA GLN A 61 -2.30 -12.01 13.23
C GLN A 61 -2.21 -11.69 11.73
N PRO A 62 -2.33 -10.40 11.34
CA PRO A 62 -2.21 -10.00 9.95
C PRO A 62 -0.75 -10.01 9.47
N GLU A 63 -0.56 -10.26 8.17
CA GLU A 63 0.67 -9.85 7.50
C GLU A 63 0.67 -8.33 7.30
N VAL A 64 1.86 -7.71 7.32
CA VAL A 64 2.02 -6.25 7.22
C VAL A 64 2.85 -5.90 5.99
N TYR A 65 2.24 -5.14 5.09
CA TYR A 65 2.82 -4.73 3.82
C TYR A 65 3.05 -3.22 3.87
N PHE A 66 4.27 -2.79 3.55
CA PHE A 66 4.58 -1.40 3.29
C PHE A 66 4.69 -1.21 1.79
N LEU A 67 3.95 -0.25 1.26
CA LEU A 67 3.77 -0.08 -0.17
C LEU A 67 3.98 1.37 -0.59
N SER A 68 4.49 1.55 -1.79
CA SER A 68 4.51 2.86 -2.45
C SER A 68 3.95 2.82 -3.85
N ARG A 69 3.37 3.94 -4.25
CA ARG A 69 3.07 4.26 -5.64
C ARG A 69 3.64 5.64 -5.92
N LEU A 70 4.61 5.73 -6.82
CA LEU A 70 5.25 7.00 -7.18
C LEU A 70 4.42 7.73 -8.24
N VAL A 71 4.59 9.05 -8.32
CA VAL A 71 3.92 9.88 -9.34
C VAL A 71 4.20 9.31 -10.74
N GLY A 72 3.14 9.14 -11.53
CA GLY A 72 3.22 8.53 -12.86
C GLY A 72 3.18 6.99 -12.89
N GLU A 73 3.25 6.31 -11.74
CA GLU A 73 3.09 4.85 -11.68
C GLU A 73 1.61 4.43 -11.67
N ARG A 74 1.32 3.30 -12.33
CA ARG A 74 -0.03 2.70 -12.39
C ARG A 74 -0.29 1.64 -11.32
N HIS A 75 0.75 1.10 -10.70
CA HIS A 75 0.62 -0.04 -9.79
C HIS A 75 1.45 0.18 -8.55
N TRP A 76 0.89 -0.27 -7.42
CA TRP A 76 1.55 -0.25 -6.14
C TRP A 76 2.72 -1.22 -6.13
N ALA A 77 3.81 -0.81 -5.49
CA ALA A 77 4.98 -1.65 -5.25
C ALA A 77 5.07 -1.98 -3.76
N GLN A 78 5.40 -3.22 -3.43
CA GLN A 78 5.78 -3.60 -2.08
C GLN A 78 7.21 -3.14 -1.81
N ASP A 79 7.36 -2.24 -0.85
CA ASP A 79 8.65 -1.77 -0.34
C ASP A 79 9.14 -2.65 0.81
N ALA A 80 8.22 -3.21 1.61
CA ALA A 80 8.53 -4.21 2.62
C ALA A 80 7.34 -5.14 2.90
N HIS A 81 7.64 -6.35 3.36
CA HIS A 81 6.65 -7.34 3.80
C HIS A 81 7.13 -8.01 5.08
N PHE A 82 6.27 -8.01 6.09
CA PHE A 82 6.45 -8.70 7.37
C PHE A 82 5.35 -9.74 7.55
N GLY A 83 5.75 -10.96 7.94
CA GLY A 83 4.83 -12.02 8.28
C GLY A 83 4.04 -11.75 9.56
N PRO A 84 3.11 -12.65 9.92
CA PRO A 84 2.21 -12.47 11.07
C PRO A 84 2.92 -12.43 12.43
N GLU A 85 4.16 -12.92 12.51
CA GLU A 85 5.02 -12.85 13.71
C GLU A 85 5.89 -11.57 13.74
N GLY A 86 5.72 -10.66 12.77
CA GLY A 86 6.54 -9.46 12.62
C GLY A 86 7.94 -9.73 12.03
N GLN A 87 8.22 -10.95 11.55
CA GLN A 87 9.49 -11.25 10.88
C GLN A 87 9.52 -10.67 9.45
N PRO A 88 10.59 -9.99 9.04
CA PRO A 88 10.70 -9.43 7.70
C PRO A 88 10.96 -10.53 6.67
N TYR A 89 10.18 -10.56 5.58
CA TYR A 89 10.52 -11.29 4.36
C TYR A 89 11.52 -10.50 3.51
N PHE A 90 11.32 -9.19 3.40
CA PHE A 90 12.24 -8.25 2.77
C PHE A 90 11.90 -6.81 3.18
N VAL A 91 12.89 -5.92 3.09
CA VAL A 91 12.75 -4.48 3.35
C VAL A 91 13.66 -3.70 2.39
N HIS A 92 13.08 -2.90 1.51
CA HIS A 92 13.81 -2.06 0.54
C HIS A 92 13.66 -0.56 0.81
N GLY A 93 12.67 -0.17 1.60
CA GLY A 93 12.34 1.23 1.89
C GLY A 93 11.52 1.89 0.78
N PHE A 94 10.92 3.04 1.13
CA PHE A 94 10.02 3.80 0.27
C PHE A 94 10.60 4.07 -1.12
N GLY A 95 9.82 3.77 -2.16
CA GLY A 95 10.10 4.21 -3.53
C GLY A 95 11.28 3.52 -4.20
N SER A 96 11.88 2.51 -3.59
CA SER A 96 13.03 1.81 -4.17
C SER A 96 12.63 1.09 -5.47
N ARG A 97 13.28 1.42 -6.58
CA ARG A 97 13.09 0.77 -7.89
C ARG A 97 14.35 0.07 -8.43
N VAL A 98 15.39 -0.02 -7.59
CA VAL A 98 16.62 -0.76 -7.91
C VAL A 98 16.53 -2.26 -7.67
N THR A 99 15.60 -2.69 -6.82
CA THR A 99 15.31 -4.11 -6.58
C THR A 99 14.13 -4.55 -7.43
N ARG A 100 13.94 -5.88 -7.54
CA ARG A 100 12.82 -6.45 -8.31
C ARG A 100 11.49 -5.92 -7.75
N LYS A 101 10.73 -5.19 -8.58
CA LYS A 101 9.39 -4.70 -8.24
C LYS A 101 8.48 -5.88 -7.91
N ARG A 102 7.88 -5.86 -6.72
CA ARG A 102 6.84 -6.80 -6.28
C ARG A 102 5.53 -6.05 -6.23
N GLY A 103 4.53 -6.50 -6.98
CA GLY A 103 3.17 -5.94 -6.94
C GLY A 103 2.31 -6.60 -5.88
N ILE A 104 1.05 -6.18 -5.79
CA ILE A 104 -0.01 -6.86 -5.05
C ILE A 104 -1.15 -7.22 -5.99
N HIS A 105 -2.10 -8.02 -5.50
CA HIS A 105 -3.30 -8.35 -6.26
C HIS A 105 -4.14 -7.08 -6.53
N LEU A 106 -4.74 -6.98 -7.72
CA LEU A 106 -5.47 -5.77 -8.16
C LEU A 106 -6.63 -5.39 -7.24
N ALA A 107 -7.29 -6.38 -6.63
CA ALA A 107 -8.35 -6.11 -5.66
C ALA A 107 -7.82 -5.37 -4.41
N LEU A 108 -6.56 -5.60 -4.02
CA LEU A 108 -5.91 -4.87 -2.93
C LEU A 108 -5.46 -3.47 -3.38
N GLU A 109 -5.01 -3.31 -4.63
CA GLU A 109 -4.71 -1.99 -5.18
C GLU A 109 -5.94 -1.08 -5.12
N ALA A 110 -7.12 -1.60 -5.46
CA ALA A 110 -8.37 -0.85 -5.35
C ALA A 110 -8.67 -0.37 -3.92
N VAL A 111 -8.35 -1.17 -2.88
CA VAL A 111 -8.52 -0.74 -1.48
C VAL A 111 -7.60 0.43 -1.12
N LEU A 112 -6.36 0.41 -1.61
CA LEU A 112 -5.40 1.50 -1.42
C LEU A 112 -5.79 2.76 -2.19
N ASP A 113 -6.25 2.60 -3.43
CA ASP A 113 -6.71 3.68 -4.28
C ASP A 113 -7.94 4.37 -3.66
N ASP A 114 -8.92 3.61 -3.19
CA ASP A 114 -10.09 4.12 -2.45
C ASP A 114 -9.65 4.90 -1.20
N ALA A 115 -8.70 4.38 -0.43
CA ALA A 115 -8.18 5.05 0.77
C ALA A 115 -7.44 6.35 0.42
N ALA A 116 -6.71 6.40 -0.70
CA ALA A 116 -6.03 7.60 -1.16
C ALA A 116 -7.02 8.71 -1.55
N ILE A 117 -8.11 8.32 -2.24
CA ILE A 117 -9.20 9.22 -2.64
C ILE A 117 -9.93 9.74 -1.39
N GLN A 118 -10.29 8.87 -0.45
CA GLN A 118 -10.95 9.26 0.81
C GLN A 118 -10.15 10.24 1.68
N ARG A 119 -8.84 10.29 1.47
CA ARG A 119 -7.91 11.17 2.20
C ARG A 119 -7.52 12.41 1.39
N ASP A 120 -8.16 12.64 0.25
CA ASP A 120 -7.89 13.75 -0.68
C ASP A 120 -6.41 13.87 -1.07
N LEU A 121 -5.69 12.74 -1.12
CA LEU A 121 -4.25 12.74 -1.40
C LEU A 121 -3.96 12.85 -2.90
N VAL A 122 -4.95 12.57 -3.74
CA VAL A 122 -4.81 12.38 -5.18
C VAL A 122 -5.83 13.22 -5.95
N THR A 123 -5.43 13.63 -7.14
CA THR A 123 -6.37 14.14 -8.16
C THR A 123 -6.86 12.99 -9.05
N ASP A 124 -5.99 12.02 -9.32
CA ASP A 124 -6.30 10.88 -10.17
C ASP A 124 -5.49 9.65 -9.76
N ILE A 125 -6.16 8.49 -9.74
CA ILE A 125 -5.59 7.19 -9.40
C ILE A 125 -6.56 6.09 -9.85
N GLY A 126 -6.04 4.93 -10.26
CA GLY A 126 -6.86 3.77 -10.58
C GLY A 126 -6.07 2.65 -11.23
N LEU A 127 -6.76 1.58 -11.62
CA LEU A 127 -6.16 0.37 -12.18
C LEU A 127 -5.33 0.63 -13.45
N ASP A 128 -5.83 1.47 -14.33
CA ASP A 128 -5.18 1.84 -15.61
C ASP A 128 -4.71 3.30 -15.64
N THR A 129 -4.85 4.01 -14.53
CA THR A 129 -4.60 5.45 -14.45
C THR A 129 -3.33 5.73 -13.65
N PRO A 130 -2.35 6.47 -14.19
CA PRO A 130 -1.16 6.86 -13.43
C PRO A 130 -1.52 7.67 -12.18
N LEU A 131 -0.72 7.54 -11.12
CA LEU A 131 -0.87 8.37 -9.92
C LEU A 131 -0.62 9.85 -10.25
N VAL A 132 -1.61 10.69 -9.91
CA VAL A 132 -1.51 12.15 -9.88
C VAL A 132 -1.89 12.63 -8.48
N LEU A 133 -0.95 13.25 -7.77
CA LEU A 133 -1.20 13.81 -6.44
C LEU A 133 -2.09 15.05 -6.54
N ALA A 134 -2.91 15.30 -5.53
CA ALA A 134 -3.56 16.60 -5.38
C ALA A 134 -2.50 17.68 -5.05
N ALA A 135 -2.81 18.94 -5.30
CA ALA A 135 -1.93 20.03 -4.88
C ALA A 135 -1.77 19.99 -3.34
N GLU A 136 -0.62 20.42 -2.82
CA GLU A 136 -0.56 20.79 -1.41
C GLU A 136 -1.24 22.16 -1.28
N GLU A 137 -2.32 22.22 -0.52
CA GLU A 137 -2.85 23.52 -0.10
C GLU A 137 -1.78 24.16 0.80
N ALA A 138 -1.26 25.30 0.36
CA ALA A 138 -0.35 26.10 1.17
C ALA A 138 -1.13 26.58 2.41
N GLN A 139 -0.88 25.94 3.55
CA GLN A 139 -1.33 26.39 4.86
C GLN A 139 -0.42 27.49 5.39
#